data_AF-A0A6P6MSN2-F1
#
_entry.id   AF-A0A6P6MSN2-F1
#
_cell.length_a   1.000
_cell.length_b   1.000
_cell.length_c   1.000
_cell.angle_alpha   90.00
_cell.angle_beta   90.00
_cell.angle_gamma   90.00
#
_symmetry.space_group_name_H-M   'P 1'
#
loop_
_entity.id
_entity.type
_entity.pdbx_description
1 polymer ?
#
loop_
_entity_poly.entity_id
_entity_poly.type
_entity_poly.pdbx_seq_one_letter_code
_entity_poly.pdbx_strand_id
1 'polypeptide(L)'
;MVYWILLGFIGIIGSLTGVSSITVVLNQRASLPCCSGEEVVWRKTVPIEATVAECLKQKCIVKDPFRERFSVNEKNHSLFLNPAKYNDLGQYECSCDGFIKLIKLDVVVPMNMTVEELGNVTLPCYADTQSGVRDVTWLHNEQKALHYTTDRGSIPGLGYEERVSLTEDGFRDGDVSLTITGVHQTDAGLYRCFVQDETDRGYPHAYMIHVINITNRGNSR
;
A
#
# COMPACT_ATOMS: atom_id res chain seq x y z
N MET A 1 -27.44 2.25 -55.71
CA MET A 1 -26.19 2.78 -55.15
C MET A 1 -26.34 2.79 -53.64
N VAL A 2 -25.71 1.85 -52.95
CA VAL A 2 -25.70 1.77 -51.49
C VAL A 2 -24.43 2.48 -51.02
N TYR A 3 -24.60 3.57 -50.27
CA TYR A 3 -23.49 4.34 -49.70
C TYR A 3 -22.99 3.62 -48.44
N TRP A 4 -21.74 3.16 -48.47
CA TRP A 4 -21.02 2.72 -47.28
C TRP A 4 -20.47 3.94 -46.56
N ILE A 5 -21.04 4.31 -45.42
CA ILE A 5 -20.41 5.28 -44.51
C ILE A 5 -19.49 4.47 -43.59
N LEU A 6 -18.20 4.48 -43.88
CA LEU A 6 -17.13 4.11 -42.96
C LEU A 6 -17.11 5.16 -41.83
N LEU A 7 -17.83 4.89 -40.74
CA LEU A 7 -17.56 5.59 -39.49
C LEU A 7 -16.29 4.99 -38.90
N GLY A 8 -15.18 5.69 -39.15
CA GLY A 8 -13.91 5.42 -38.50
C GLY A 8 -14.09 5.46 -36.99
N PHE A 9 -13.81 4.35 -36.33
CA PHE A 9 -13.53 4.35 -34.91
C PHE A 9 -12.22 5.13 -34.71
N ILE A 10 -12.36 6.42 -34.42
CA ILE A 10 -11.29 7.16 -33.75
C ILE A 10 -11.18 6.50 -32.38
N GLY A 11 -10.22 5.58 -32.29
CA GLY A 11 -9.78 5.05 -31.01
C GLY A 11 -9.33 6.23 -30.18
N ILE A 12 -10.17 6.64 -29.24
CA ILE A 12 -9.74 7.44 -28.11
C ILE A 12 -8.78 6.53 -27.37
N ILE A 13 -7.48 6.71 -27.64
CA ILE A 13 -6.42 6.21 -26.78
C ILE A 13 -6.65 6.94 -25.47
N GLY A 14 -7.45 6.32 -24.59
CA GLY A 14 -7.54 6.71 -23.20
C GLY A 14 -6.12 6.62 -22.66
N SER A 15 -5.48 7.77 -22.49
CA SER A 15 -4.26 7.89 -21.71
C SER A 15 -4.62 7.38 -20.31
N LEU A 16 -4.31 6.11 -20.04
CA LEU A 16 -4.27 5.54 -18.71
C LEU A 16 -3.17 6.31 -17.96
N THR A 17 -3.51 7.47 -17.42
CA THR A 17 -2.73 8.10 -16.36
C THR A 17 -2.91 7.24 -15.13
N GLY A 18 -2.19 6.12 -15.09
CA GLY A 18 -2.21 5.19 -13.97
C GLY A 18 -1.77 5.93 -12.71
N VAL A 19 -2.69 6.12 -11.78
CA VAL A 19 -2.36 6.63 -10.44
C VAL A 19 -1.39 5.64 -9.81
N SER A 20 -0.21 6.11 -9.41
CA SER A 20 0.73 5.29 -8.65
C SER A 20 0.32 5.28 -7.19
N SER A 21 0.24 4.11 -6.56
CA SER A 21 -0.01 3.99 -5.11
C SER A 21 1.31 3.70 -4.41
N ILE A 22 1.60 4.45 -3.35
CA ILE A 22 2.79 4.27 -2.51
C ILE A 22 2.33 4.08 -1.07
N THR A 23 2.76 2.97 -0.48
CA THR A 23 2.47 2.62 0.92
C THR A 23 3.68 2.98 1.78
N VAL A 24 3.46 3.69 2.90
CA VAL A 24 4.48 3.96 3.91
C VAL A 24 3.94 3.68 5.30
N VAL A 25 4.73 3.03 6.15
CA VAL A 25 4.40 2.84 7.56
C VAL A 25 4.62 4.15 8.32
N LEU A 26 3.72 4.48 9.25
CA LEU A 26 3.83 5.67 10.09
C LEU A 26 5.25 5.81 10.70
N ASN A 27 5.78 7.03 10.67
CA ASN A 27 7.13 7.40 11.10
C ASN A 27 8.29 6.83 10.27
N GLN A 28 8.03 6.14 9.16
CA GLN A 28 9.07 5.75 8.20
C GLN A 28 9.27 6.79 7.09
N ARG A 29 10.30 6.59 6.26
CA ARG A 29 10.62 7.45 5.13
C ARG A 29 9.89 6.99 3.86
N ALA A 30 9.49 7.92 3.01
CA ALA A 30 8.91 7.64 1.70
C ALA A 30 9.59 8.46 0.59
N SER A 31 9.50 7.96 -0.63
CA SER A 31 9.94 8.64 -1.85
C SER A 31 8.83 8.58 -2.89
N LEU A 32 8.34 9.74 -3.31
CA LEU A 32 7.31 9.87 -4.34
C LEU A 32 8.00 10.28 -5.65
N PRO A 33 7.99 9.42 -6.69
CA PRO A 33 8.72 9.68 -7.92
C PRO A 33 8.03 10.74 -8.78
N CYS A 34 8.80 11.64 -9.37
CA CYS A 34 8.31 12.58 -10.38
C CYS A 34 8.82 12.25 -11.79
N CYS A 35 8.47 13.07 -12.77
CA CYS A 35 9.16 13.23 -14.04
C CYS A 35 10.27 14.30 -13.92
N SER A 36 11.20 14.32 -14.87
CA SER A 36 12.24 15.35 -14.95
C SER A 36 11.84 16.42 -15.95
N GLY A 37 11.96 17.69 -15.58
CA GLY A 37 11.68 18.84 -16.44
C GLY A 37 12.37 20.12 -15.95
N GLU A 38 12.23 21.21 -16.69
CA GLU A 38 12.83 22.51 -16.31
C GLU A 38 12.04 23.21 -15.20
N GLU A 39 10.72 23.05 -15.22
CA GLU A 39 9.79 23.53 -14.20
C GLU A 39 9.03 22.32 -13.62
N VAL A 40 9.17 22.12 -12.31
CA VAL A 40 8.48 21.02 -11.60
C VAL A 40 7.72 21.56 -10.40
N VAL A 41 6.45 21.19 -10.28
CA VAL A 41 5.61 21.60 -9.16
C VAL A 41 5.00 20.37 -8.49
N TRP A 42 5.19 20.28 -7.18
CA TRP A 42 4.52 19.31 -6.33
C TRP A 42 3.34 19.96 -5.61
N ARG A 43 2.16 19.34 -5.74
CA ARG A 43 0.95 19.73 -5.00
C ARG A 43 0.44 18.54 -4.21
N LYS A 44 -0.10 18.83 -3.02
CA LYS A 44 -1.07 17.95 -2.37
C LYS A 44 -2.44 18.43 -2.82
N THR A 45 -3.25 17.52 -3.33
CA THR A 45 -4.58 17.83 -3.89
C THR A 45 -5.71 17.26 -3.04
N VAL A 46 -5.44 16.21 -2.25
CA VAL A 46 -6.39 15.61 -1.32
C VAL A 46 -5.65 15.27 -0.01
N PRO A 47 -6.24 15.52 1.18
CA PRO A 47 -7.54 16.16 1.41
C PRO A 47 -7.51 17.69 1.37
N ILE A 48 -6.31 18.28 1.23
CA ILE A 48 -6.11 19.73 1.12
C ILE A 48 -5.48 20.06 -0.22
N GLU A 49 -5.72 21.29 -0.69
CA GLU A 49 -5.01 21.87 -1.80
C GLU A 49 -3.84 22.72 -1.28
N ALA A 50 -2.61 22.26 -1.50
CA ALA A 50 -1.42 22.97 -1.07
C ALA A 50 -0.23 22.70 -2.00
N THR A 51 0.52 23.74 -2.35
CA THR A 51 1.81 23.57 -3.03
C THR A 51 2.85 23.09 -2.01
N VAL A 52 3.46 21.94 -2.28
CA VAL A 52 4.49 21.34 -1.42
C VAL A 52 5.87 21.85 -1.79
N ALA A 53 6.19 21.86 -3.08
CA ALA A 53 7.49 22.31 -3.58
C ALA A 53 7.41 22.80 -5.03
N GLU A 54 8.33 23.69 -5.39
CA GLU A 54 8.52 24.20 -6.75
C GLU A 54 10.00 24.11 -7.11
N CYS A 55 10.31 23.64 -8.31
CA CYS A 55 11.66 23.56 -8.86
C CYS A 55 11.73 24.33 -10.17
N LEU A 56 12.76 25.17 -10.30
CA LEU A 56 13.07 25.91 -11.54
C LEU A 56 14.54 25.74 -11.87
N LYS A 57 14.85 25.24 -13.08
CA LYS A 57 16.23 25.01 -13.55
C LYS A 57 17.08 24.25 -12.52
N GLN A 58 16.53 23.12 -12.02
CA GLN A 58 17.12 22.21 -11.01
C GLN A 58 17.25 22.76 -9.59
N LYS A 59 16.85 23.99 -9.31
CA LYS A 59 16.79 24.52 -7.94
C LYS A 59 15.40 24.33 -7.37
N CYS A 60 15.28 23.57 -6.29
CA CYS A 60 14.01 23.26 -5.64
C CYS A 60 13.79 24.03 -4.34
N ILE A 61 12.56 24.48 -4.09
CA ILE A 61 12.14 25.18 -2.88
C ILE A 61 10.89 24.48 -2.33
N VAL A 62 11.03 23.87 -1.15
CA VAL A 62 9.91 23.35 -0.38
C VAL A 62 9.21 24.52 0.32
N LYS A 63 7.87 24.54 0.30
CA LYS A 63 7.05 25.60 0.89
C LYS A 63 6.69 25.25 2.35
N ASP A 64 6.40 26.28 3.15
CA ASP A 64 5.82 26.06 4.48
C ASP A 64 4.38 25.53 4.34
N PRO A 65 3.90 24.65 5.24
CA PRO A 65 4.58 24.12 6.44
C PRO A 65 5.41 22.84 6.18
N PHE A 66 5.66 22.47 4.93
CA PHE A 66 6.25 21.17 4.57
C PHE A 66 7.77 21.08 4.78
N ARG A 67 8.46 22.22 4.94
CA ARG A 67 9.94 22.32 4.97
C ARG A 67 10.64 21.44 5.99
N GLU A 68 10.00 21.13 7.11
CA GLU A 68 10.63 20.37 8.18
C GLU A 68 10.84 18.89 7.83
N ARG A 69 9.99 18.33 6.95
CA ARG A 69 9.94 16.89 6.70
C ARG A 69 10.01 16.51 5.23
N PHE A 70 9.80 17.46 4.33
CA PHE A 70 9.86 17.24 2.89
C PHE A 70 11.15 17.80 2.30
N SER A 71 11.72 17.07 1.34
CA SER A 71 12.81 17.53 0.49
C SER A 71 12.62 17.02 -0.94
N VAL A 72 13.27 17.66 -1.92
CA VAL A 72 13.17 17.24 -3.33
C VAL A 72 14.55 16.88 -3.84
N ASN A 73 14.64 15.77 -4.56
CA ASN A 73 15.84 15.40 -5.29
C ASN A 73 16.05 16.34 -6.48
N GLU A 74 17.12 17.13 -6.52
CA GLU A 74 17.35 18.07 -7.63
C GLU A 74 17.62 17.40 -8.98
N LYS A 75 18.00 16.12 -9.02
CA LYS A 75 18.33 15.41 -10.27
C LYS A 75 17.11 14.77 -10.94
N ASN A 76 16.21 14.19 -10.15
CA ASN A 76 15.05 13.44 -10.65
C ASN A 76 13.70 13.96 -10.13
N HIS A 77 13.73 15.07 -9.37
CA HIS A 77 12.58 15.77 -8.81
C HIS A 77 11.65 14.91 -7.94
N SER A 78 12.11 13.76 -7.47
CA SER A 78 11.35 12.93 -6.54
C SER A 78 11.23 13.63 -5.19
N LEU A 79 10.03 13.61 -4.62
CA LEU A 79 9.73 14.19 -3.33
C LEU A 79 10.01 13.16 -2.23
N PHE A 80 10.92 13.49 -1.33
CA PHE A 80 11.22 12.69 -0.15
C PHE A 80 10.48 13.21 1.07
N LEU A 81 9.99 12.27 1.86
CA LEU A 81 9.27 12.51 3.11
C LEU A 81 9.98 11.79 4.24
N ASN A 82 10.40 12.50 5.28
CA ASN A 82 11.01 11.90 6.46
C ASN A 82 10.80 12.73 7.74
N PRO A 83 10.12 12.21 8.77
CA PRO A 83 9.32 10.98 8.79
C PRO A 83 7.88 11.22 8.30
N ALA A 84 7.23 10.15 7.82
CA ALA A 84 5.82 10.16 7.49
C ALA A 84 4.93 10.32 8.75
N LYS A 85 3.89 11.14 8.63
CA LYS A 85 2.86 11.40 9.62
C LYS A 85 1.49 11.09 9.01
N TYR A 86 0.49 10.86 9.85
CA TYR A 86 -0.84 10.44 9.38
C TYR A 86 -1.46 11.46 8.40
N ASN A 87 -1.31 12.77 8.69
CA ASN A 87 -1.81 13.84 7.82
C ASN A 87 -1.02 14.00 6.50
N ASP A 88 0.02 13.20 6.25
CA ASP A 88 0.64 13.13 4.93
C ASP A 88 -0.16 12.26 3.97
N LEU A 89 -1.04 11.38 4.47
CA LEU A 89 -1.95 10.57 3.67
C LEU A 89 -2.73 11.45 2.69
N GLY A 90 -2.92 10.95 1.46
CA GLY A 90 -3.74 11.59 0.46
C GLY A 90 -3.15 11.53 -0.94
N GLN A 91 -3.61 12.43 -1.80
CA GLN A 91 -3.20 12.49 -3.19
C GLN A 91 -2.22 13.63 -3.41
N TYR A 92 -1.13 13.30 -4.09
CA TYR A 92 -0.12 14.22 -4.55
C TYR A 92 -0.09 14.24 -6.07
N GLU A 93 0.22 15.41 -6.60
CA GLU A 93 0.40 15.67 -8.00
C GLU A 93 1.80 16.20 -8.22
N CYS A 94 2.55 15.58 -9.13
CA CYS A 94 3.75 16.17 -9.69
C CYS A 94 3.50 16.63 -11.12
N SER A 95 3.68 17.92 -11.39
CA SER A 95 3.57 18.50 -12.72
C SER A 95 4.97 18.88 -13.23
N CYS A 96 5.35 18.43 -14.43
CA CYS A 96 6.57 18.87 -15.10
C CYS A 96 6.37 18.97 -16.62
N ASP A 97 6.79 20.06 -17.26
CA ASP A 97 6.77 20.25 -18.73
C ASP A 97 5.47 19.78 -19.44
N GLY A 98 4.30 20.04 -18.83
CA GLY A 98 2.98 19.63 -19.34
C GLY A 98 2.54 18.20 -19.00
N PHE A 99 3.39 17.40 -18.36
CA PHE A 99 3.07 16.08 -17.83
C PHE A 99 2.62 16.15 -16.38
N ILE A 100 1.64 15.31 -16.04
CA ILE A 100 1.12 15.19 -14.68
C ILE A 100 1.26 13.74 -14.22
N LYS A 101 1.85 13.54 -13.04
CA LYS A 101 1.88 12.27 -12.32
C LYS A 101 1.04 12.38 -11.06
N LEU A 102 0.01 11.54 -10.95
CA LEU A 102 -0.82 11.41 -9.77
C LEU A 102 -0.33 10.27 -8.90
N ILE A 103 -0.18 10.54 -7.60
CA ILE A 103 0.34 9.58 -6.62
C ILE A 103 -0.57 9.59 -5.40
N LYS A 104 -1.09 8.41 -5.04
CA LYS A 104 -1.77 8.18 -3.77
C LYS A 104 -0.74 7.73 -2.75
N LEU A 105 -0.50 8.55 -1.71
CA LEU A 105 0.30 8.16 -0.57
C LEU A 105 -0.62 7.58 0.51
N ASP A 106 -0.44 6.31 0.80
CA ASP A 106 -1.10 5.60 1.88
C ASP A 106 -0.20 5.52 3.11
N VAL A 107 -0.67 6.06 4.24
CA VAL A 107 0.05 5.99 5.52
C VAL A 107 -0.59 4.92 6.39
N VAL A 108 0.13 3.82 6.58
CA VAL A 108 -0.32 2.65 7.32
C VAL A 108 0.09 2.75 8.78
N VAL A 109 -0.85 2.49 9.70
CA VAL A 109 -0.62 2.40 11.14
C VAL A 109 -0.80 0.95 11.57
N PRO A 110 0.28 0.14 11.59
CA PRO A 110 0.17 -1.27 11.93
C PRO A 110 0.13 -1.50 13.44
N MET A 111 -0.55 -2.57 13.86
CA MET A 111 -0.39 -3.14 15.19
C MET A 111 0.88 -3.99 15.25
N ASN A 112 1.71 -3.82 16.28
CA ASN A 112 2.93 -4.62 16.41
C ASN A 112 2.62 -5.96 17.06
N MET A 113 3.12 -7.04 16.43
CA MET A 113 3.02 -8.40 16.95
C MET A 113 4.42 -8.98 17.07
N THR A 114 4.70 -9.65 18.19
CA THR A 114 5.95 -10.40 18.38
C THR A 114 5.63 -11.87 18.50
N VAL A 115 6.28 -12.69 17.67
CA VAL A 115 6.04 -14.13 17.58
C VAL A 115 7.37 -14.84 17.70
N GLU A 116 7.40 -15.93 18.45
CA GLU A 116 8.59 -16.78 18.50
C GLU A 116 8.70 -17.63 17.22
N GLU A 117 9.91 -17.82 16.71
CA GLU A 117 10.16 -18.68 15.56
C GLU A 117 9.60 -20.09 15.81
N LEU A 118 8.97 -20.68 14.78
CA LEU A 118 8.17 -21.91 14.80
C LEU A 118 6.85 -21.83 15.59
N GLY A 119 6.55 -20.68 16.19
CA GLY A 119 5.26 -20.42 16.83
C GLY A 119 4.13 -20.20 15.82
N ASN A 120 2.91 -20.07 16.34
CA ASN A 120 1.73 -19.73 15.54
C ASN A 120 1.25 -18.33 15.91
N VAL A 121 0.64 -17.63 14.96
CA VAL A 121 0.03 -16.32 15.19
C VAL A 121 -1.28 -16.20 14.44
N THR A 122 -2.26 -15.53 15.06
CA THR A 122 -3.48 -15.10 14.40
C THR A 122 -3.49 -13.58 14.37
N LEU A 123 -3.72 -13.01 13.18
CA LEU A 123 -3.86 -11.58 12.93
C LEU A 123 -5.35 -11.26 12.80
N PRO A 124 -5.98 -10.64 13.81
CA PRO A 124 -7.40 -10.30 13.74
C PRO A 124 -7.73 -9.42 12.54
N CYS A 125 -8.81 -9.71 11.84
CA CYS A 125 -9.36 -8.80 10.84
C CYS A 125 -10.85 -9.04 10.65
N TYR A 126 -11.62 -7.96 10.62
CA TYR A 126 -13.06 -8.00 10.52
C TYR A 126 -13.55 -7.13 9.36
N ALA A 127 -14.59 -7.58 8.66
CA ALA A 127 -15.21 -6.86 7.56
C ALA A 127 -16.72 -7.17 7.47
N ASP A 128 -17.48 -6.29 6.83
CA ASP A 128 -18.92 -6.48 6.61
C ASP A 128 -19.18 -7.46 5.45
N THR A 129 -19.01 -8.76 5.69
CA THR A 129 -19.09 -9.79 4.65
C THR A 129 -20.51 -10.04 4.10
N GLN A 130 -21.54 -9.60 4.82
CA GLN A 130 -22.94 -9.65 4.36
C GLN A 130 -23.25 -8.62 3.24
N SER A 131 -22.38 -7.62 3.02
CA SER A 131 -22.56 -6.58 2.00
C SER A 131 -22.28 -7.06 0.56
N GLY A 132 -22.06 -8.36 0.37
CA GLY A 132 -21.79 -8.97 -0.92
C GLY A 132 -20.31 -9.18 -1.24
N VAL A 133 -19.43 -8.98 -0.25
CA VAL A 133 -18.01 -9.36 -0.31
C VAL A 133 -17.91 -10.84 -0.70
N ARG A 134 -17.00 -11.15 -1.62
CA ARG A 134 -16.77 -12.54 -2.10
C ARG A 134 -15.36 -13.03 -1.88
N ASP A 135 -14.47 -12.15 -1.46
CA ASP A 135 -13.06 -12.44 -1.32
C ASP A 135 -12.43 -11.69 -0.13
N VAL A 136 -11.33 -12.27 0.34
CA VAL A 136 -10.43 -11.67 1.33
C VAL A 136 -9.02 -11.81 0.79
N THR A 137 -8.24 -10.75 0.88
CA THR A 137 -6.81 -10.79 0.54
C THR A 137 -5.96 -10.30 1.70
N TRP A 138 -5.04 -11.16 2.12
CA TRP A 138 -3.95 -10.80 3.00
C TRP A 138 -2.66 -10.62 2.21
N LEU A 139 -2.09 -9.42 2.28
CA LEU A 139 -0.80 -9.10 1.67
C LEU A 139 0.29 -9.09 2.75
N HIS A 140 1.43 -9.73 2.47
CA HIS A 140 2.69 -9.62 3.19
C HIS A 140 3.71 -8.91 2.30
N ASN A 141 4.18 -7.72 2.71
CA ASN A 141 5.14 -6.91 1.95
C ASN A 141 4.77 -6.75 0.46
N GLU A 142 3.51 -6.40 0.17
CA GLU A 142 2.93 -6.25 -1.18
C GLU A 142 2.76 -7.55 -1.99
N GLN A 143 3.08 -8.71 -1.42
CA GLN A 143 2.86 -10.02 -2.03
C GLN A 143 1.71 -10.74 -1.32
N LYS A 144 0.98 -11.59 -2.04
CA LYS A 144 -0.12 -12.35 -1.43
C LYS A 144 0.44 -13.35 -0.42
N ALA A 145 -0.07 -13.32 0.81
CA ALA A 145 0.12 -14.37 1.80
C ALA A 145 -1.04 -15.38 1.72
N LEU A 146 -2.27 -14.86 1.60
CA LEU A 146 -3.49 -15.65 1.42
C LEU A 146 -4.49 -14.86 0.59
N HIS A 147 -5.13 -15.51 -0.36
CA HIS A 147 -6.35 -15.04 -1.00
C HIS A 147 -7.45 -16.08 -0.75
N TYR A 148 -8.60 -15.66 -0.24
CA TYR A 148 -9.74 -16.52 -0.01
C TYR A 148 -10.89 -16.06 -0.90
N THR A 149 -11.62 -17.00 -1.50
CA THR A 149 -12.86 -16.72 -2.20
C THR A 149 -13.97 -17.67 -1.77
N THR A 150 -15.22 -17.21 -1.79
CA THR A 150 -16.37 -18.05 -1.39
C THR A 150 -16.58 -19.26 -2.31
N ASP A 151 -16.06 -19.24 -3.54
CA ASP A 151 -16.19 -20.33 -4.52
C ASP A 151 -15.05 -21.36 -4.46
N ARG A 152 -13.84 -20.97 -4.02
CA ARG A 152 -12.64 -21.85 -4.03
C ARG A 152 -12.03 -22.10 -2.67
N GLY A 153 -12.43 -21.33 -1.66
CA GLY A 153 -11.80 -21.33 -0.34
C GLY A 153 -10.42 -20.66 -0.37
N SER A 154 -9.51 -21.16 0.46
CA SER A 154 -8.17 -20.59 0.67
C SER A 154 -7.21 -20.92 -0.47
N ILE A 155 -6.59 -19.89 -1.03
CA ILE A 155 -5.54 -19.94 -2.05
C ILE A 155 -4.29 -19.29 -1.42
N PRO A 156 -3.34 -20.09 -0.90
CA PRO A 156 -2.14 -19.56 -0.27
C PRO A 156 -1.23 -18.87 -1.29
N GLY A 157 -0.48 -17.89 -0.82
CA GLY A 157 0.64 -17.31 -1.56
C GLY A 157 1.88 -18.19 -1.53
N LEU A 158 2.86 -17.84 -2.36
CA LEU A 158 4.14 -18.56 -2.42
C LEU A 158 4.86 -18.51 -1.08
N GLY A 159 5.25 -19.68 -0.56
CA GLY A 159 5.91 -19.83 0.74
C GLY A 159 4.95 -19.93 1.92
N TYR A 160 3.64 -19.80 1.71
CA TYR A 160 2.60 -19.92 2.73
C TYR A 160 1.76 -21.20 2.60
N GLU A 161 2.07 -22.06 1.64
CA GLU A 161 1.36 -23.30 1.39
C GLU A 161 1.26 -24.14 2.67
N GLU A 162 0.05 -24.62 2.98
CA GLU A 162 -0.27 -25.41 4.18
C GLU A 162 -0.06 -24.71 5.54
N ARG A 163 0.45 -23.47 5.56
CA ARG A 163 0.74 -22.71 6.78
C ARG A 163 -0.31 -21.66 7.11
N VAL A 164 -1.16 -21.29 6.14
CA VAL A 164 -2.14 -20.22 6.31
C VAL A 164 -3.59 -20.68 6.17
N SER A 165 -4.45 -20.10 6.98
CA SER A 165 -5.90 -20.27 6.92
C SER A 165 -6.62 -19.02 7.42
N LEU A 166 -7.87 -18.85 7.01
CA LEU A 166 -8.80 -18.00 7.74
C LEU A 166 -9.36 -18.74 8.95
N THR A 167 -9.89 -17.98 9.92
CA THR A 167 -10.71 -18.53 11.01
C THR A 167 -11.82 -19.43 10.44
N GLU A 168 -11.97 -20.63 11.00
CA GLU A 168 -13.03 -21.58 10.60
C GLU A 168 -14.41 -20.95 10.77
N ASP A 169 -15.27 -21.08 9.75
CA ASP A 169 -16.57 -20.40 9.64
C ASP A 169 -16.54 -18.86 9.73
N GLY A 170 -15.35 -18.25 9.90
CA GLY A 170 -15.21 -16.84 10.26
C GLY A 170 -15.77 -15.90 9.19
N PHE A 171 -15.63 -16.25 7.90
CA PHE A 171 -16.14 -15.41 6.81
C PHE A 171 -17.66 -15.15 6.93
N ARG A 172 -18.44 -16.15 7.35
CA ARG A 172 -19.90 -15.99 7.57
C ARG A 172 -20.20 -14.95 8.64
N ASP A 173 -19.36 -14.89 9.66
CA ASP A 173 -19.54 -14.08 10.86
C ASP A 173 -18.76 -12.74 10.78
N GLY A 174 -18.13 -12.46 9.64
CA GLY A 174 -17.33 -11.25 9.39
C GLY A 174 -15.91 -11.31 9.96
N ASP A 175 -15.47 -12.44 10.51
CA ASP A 175 -14.12 -12.70 10.98
C ASP A 175 -13.26 -13.28 9.85
N VAL A 176 -12.41 -12.44 9.29
CA VAL A 176 -11.52 -12.78 8.17
C VAL A 176 -10.05 -12.78 8.64
N SER A 177 -9.84 -13.15 9.90
CA SER A 177 -8.52 -13.18 10.53
C SER A 177 -7.61 -14.24 9.91
N LEU A 178 -6.34 -13.90 9.70
CA LEU A 178 -5.32 -14.79 9.16
C LEU A 178 -4.62 -15.53 10.29
N THR A 179 -4.60 -16.86 10.23
CA THR A 179 -3.71 -17.68 11.05
C THR A 179 -2.50 -18.11 10.22
N ILE A 180 -1.30 -17.95 10.77
CA ILE A 180 -0.03 -18.43 10.23
C ILE A 180 0.56 -19.43 11.22
N THR A 181 0.82 -20.65 10.78
CA THR A 181 1.46 -21.70 11.59
C THR A 181 2.94 -21.84 11.24
N GLY A 182 3.74 -22.21 12.24
CA GLY A 182 5.17 -22.44 12.05
C GLY A 182 5.88 -21.21 11.49
N VAL A 183 5.75 -20.06 12.16
CA VAL A 183 6.29 -18.77 11.71
C VAL A 183 7.81 -18.84 11.54
N HIS A 184 8.31 -18.40 10.39
CA HIS A 184 9.74 -18.31 10.08
C HIS A 184 10.23 -16.86 10.11
N GLN A 185 11.55 -16.64 10.19
CA GLN A 185 12.11 -15.29 10.11
C GLN A 185 11.71 -14.51 8.84
N THR A 186 11.48 -15.21 7.74
CA THR A 186 11.01 -14.61 6.48
C THR A 186 9.58 -14.10 6.55
N ASP A 187 8.79 -14.55 7.53
CA ASP A 187 7.41 -14.07 7.77
C ASP A 187 7.41 -12.75 8.55
N ALA A 188 8.55 -12.22 9.00
CA ALA A 188 8.60 -10.87 9.56
C ALA A 188 8.19 -9.82 8.50
N GLY A 189 7.53 -8.74 8.93
CA GLY A 189 7.17 -7.62 8.07
C GLY A 189 5.71 -7.17 8.15
N LEU A 190 5.30 -6.40 7.15
CA LEU A 190 3.99 -5.75 7.13
C LEU A 190 2.95 -6.67 6.49
N TYR A 191 1.90 -6.98 7.25
CA TYR A 191 0.70 -7.64 6.79
C TYR A 191 -0.44 -6.65 6.67
N ARG A 192 -1.25 -6.76 5.61
CA ARG A 192 -2.44 -5.94 5.38
C ARG A 192 -3.62 -6.79 4.95
N CYS A 193 -4.77 -6.52 5.57
CA CYS A 193 -6.03 -7.19 5.32
C CYS A 193 -6.92 -6.32 4.42
N PHE A 194 -7.40 -6.93 3.34
CA PHE A 194 -8.33 -6.35 2.41
C PHE A 194 -9.49 -7.29 2.10
N VAL A 195 -10.60 -6.72 1.66
CA VAL A 195 -11.76 -7.41 1.10
C VAL A 195 -12.18 -6.72 -0.19
N GLN A 196 -13.09 -7.34 -0.94
CA GLN A 196 -13.70 -6.76 -2.13
C GLN A 196 -12.63 -6.40 -3.19
N ASP A 197 -11.91 -7.40 -3.69
CA ASP A 197 -10.86 -7.23 -4.70
C ASP A 197 -9.82 -6.16 -4.33
N GLU A 198 -9.38 -6.16 -3.07
CA GLU A 198 -8.40 -5.21 -2.50
C GLU A 198 -8.86 -3.73 -2.48
N THR A 199 -10.16 -3.46 -2.65
CA THR A 199 -10.71 -2.09 -2.64
C THR A 199 -11.03 -1.59 -1.24
N ASP A 200 -11.47 -2.48 -0.36
CA ASP A 200 -11.86 -2.16 1.02
C ASP A 200 -10.88 -2.74 2.02
N ARG A 201 -10.66 -2.00 3.11
CA ARG A 201 -9.78 -2.41 4.21
C ARG A 201 -10.59 -3.11 5.27
N GLY A 202 -10.10 -4.26 5.72
CA GLY A 202 -10.60 -4.84 6.96
C GLY A 202 -10.14 -4.05 8.20
N TYR A 203 -10.70 -4.40 9.35
CA TYR A 203 -10.41 -3.76 10.63
C TYR A 203 -10.04 -4.78 11.70
N PRO A 204 -8.88 -4.68 12.37
CA PRO A 204 -7.76 -3.79 12.05
C PRO A 204 -7.17 -4.09 10.66
N HIS A 205 -6.66 -3.04 10.00
CA HIS A 205 -6.19 -3.17 8.62
C HIS A 205 -4.81 -3.81 8.51
N ALA A 206 -3.90 -3.58 9.47
CA ALA A 206 -2.50 -3.87 9.28
C ALA A 206 -1.77 -4.31 10.55
N TYR A 207 -0.78 -5.17 10.37
CA TYR A 207 0.08 -5.71 11.42
C TYR A 207 1.55 -5.67 11.00
N MET A 208 2.44 -5.36 11.93
CA MET A 208 3.89 -5.48 11.76
C MET A 208 4.34 -6.67 12.61
N ILE A 209 4.71 -7.77 11.97
CA ILE A 209 5.22 -8.95 12.67
C ILE A 209 6.72 -8.83 12.87
N HIS A 210 7.14 -9.06 14.12
CA HIS A 210 8.52 -9.25 14.53
C HIS A 210 8.72 -10.70 14.98
N VAL A 211 9.69 -11.39 14.41
CA VAL A 211 10.00 -12.79 14.75
C VAL A 211 11.25 -12.84 15.63
N ILE A 212 11.16 -13.51 16.78
CA ILE A 212 12.26 -13.66 17.73
C ILE A 212 12.76 -15.11 17.79
N ASN A 213 14.09 -15.29 17.79
CA ASN A 213 14.72 -16.61 17.90
C ASN A 213 14.90 -16.99 19.37
N ILE A 214 14.40 -18.17 19.75
CA ILE A 214 14.49 -18.67 21.13
C ILE A 214 15.94 -19.10 21.47
N THR A 215 16.77 -19.43 20.49
CA THR A 215 18.14 -19.94 20.69
C THR A 215 19.11 -18.93 21.32
N ASN A 216 18.85 -17.62 21.23
CA ASN A 216 19.75 -16.58 21.74
C ASN A 216 19.46 -16.12 23.18
N ARG A 217 18.35 -16.55 23.81
CA ARG A 217 18.08 -16.22 25.23
C ARG A 217 18.93 -17.02 26.22
N GLY A 218 19.65 -18.07 25.76
CA GLY A 218 20.49 -18.92 26.60
C GLY A 218 21.95 -18.49 26.77
N ASN A 219 22.44 -17.53 25.97
CA ASN A 219 23.87 -17.15 25.91
C ASN A 219 24.22 -15.83 26.61
N SER A 220 23.32 -15.29 27.42
CA SER A 220 23.63 -14.19 28.34
C SER A 220 23.52 -14.72 29.78
N ARG A 221 24.60 -15.33 30.26
CA ARG A 221 24.90 -15.55 31.67
C ARG A 221 26.34 -15.14 31.93
#